data_AF-A0A8J8F412-F1
#
_entry.id   AF-A0A8J8F412-F1
#
_cell.length_a   1.000
_cell.length_b   1.000
_cell.length_c   1.000
_cell.angle_alpha   90.00
_cell.angle_beta   90.00
_cell.angle_gamma   90.00
#
_symmetry.space_group_name_H-M   'P 1'
#
loop_
_entity.id
_entity.type
_entity.pdbx_description
1 polymer ?
#
loop_
_entity_poly.entity_id
_entity_poly.type
_entity_poly.pdbx_seq_one_letter_code
_entity_poly.pdbx_strand_id
1 'polypeptide(L)' 'MTIADVERRHLGAPIRPIVRAAGGLALAAGIAGHAALGTAAALFFYVLLFGP' A
#
# COMPACT_ATOMS: atom_id res chain seq x y z
N MET A 1 6.27 -13.26 23.32
CA MET A 1 7.22 -12.55 22.44
C MET A 1 6.46 -11.41 21.78
N THR A 2 6.91 -10.16 21.96
CA THR A 2 6.23 -8.97 21.41
C THR A 2 6.78 -8.59 20.04
N ILE A 3 6.04 -7.76 19.28
CA ILE A 3 6.54 -7.19 18.01
C ILE A 3 7.84 -6.41 18.24
N ALA A 4 7.95 -5.68 19.35
CA ALA A 4 9.18 -4.97 19.69
C ALA A 4 10.37 -5.91 19.96
N ASP A 5 10.13 -7.11 20.50
CA ASP A 5 11.18 -8.12 20.70
C ASP A 5 11.65 -8.72 19.37
N VAL A 6 10.71 -8.98 18.45
CA VAL A 6 11.03 -9.43 17.08
C VAL A 6 11.86 -8.37 16.36
N GLU A 7 11.44 -7.10 16.43
CA GLU A 7 12.16 -5.99 15.77
C GLU A 7 13.55 -5.79 16.34
N ARG A 8 13.75 -5.91 17.66
CA ARG A 8 15.10 -5.87 18.24
C ARG A 8 15.99 -7.00 17.70
N ARG A 9 15.44 -8.21 17.51
CA ARG A 9 16.21 -9.36 17.00
C ARG A 9 16.61 -9.22 15.53
N HIS A 10 15.76 -8.64 14.69
CA HIS A 10 15.98 -8.58 13.24
C HIS A 10 16.49 -7.23 12.73
N LEU A 11 16.17 -6.14 13.44
CA LEU A 11 16.44 -4.76 13.00
C LEU A 11 17.36 -4.02 13.99
N GLY A 12 17.77 -4.65 15.10
CA GLY A 12 18.62 -4.06 16.14
C GLY A 12 17.93 -3.05 17.05
N ALA A 13 16.80 -2.46 16.62
CA ALA A 13 16.00 -1.52 17.40
C ALA A 13 14.51 -1.59 17.01
N PRO A 14 13.58 -1.28 17.93
CA PRO A 14 12.16 -1.20 17.60
C PRO A 14 11.86 -0.02 16.67
N ILE A 15 10.94 -0.22 15.73
CA ILE A 15 10.52 0.83 14.80
C ILE A 15 9.71 1.88 15.55
N ARG A 16 10.09 3.15 15.40
CA ARG A 16 9.36 4.28 16.01
C ARG A 16 7.90 4.30 15.52
N PRO A 17 6.91 4.58 16.41
CA PRO A 17 5.49 4.56 16.05
C PRO A 17 5.15 5.41 14.82
N ILE A 18 5.76 6.59 14.69
CA ILE A 18 5.53 7.49 13.56
C ILE A 18 6.04 6.92 12.22
N VAL A 19 7.16 6.20 12.24
CA VAL A 19 7.73 5.55 11.05
C VAL A 19 6.83 4.40 10.61
N ARG A 20 6.30 3.63 11.58
CA ARG A 20 5.33 2.57 11.30
C ARG A 20 4.05 3.13 10.68
N ALA A 21 3.51 4.21 11.22
CA ALA A 21 2.32 4.87 10.69
C ALA A 21 2.55 5.40 9.27
N ALA A 22 3.68 6.06 9.03
CA ALA A 22 4.06 6.55 7.70
C ALA A 22 4.21 5.41 6.68
N GLY A 23 4.85 4.30 7.07
CA GLY A 23 4.97 3.11 6.22
C GLY A 23 3.61 2.49 5.89
N GLY A 24 2.71 2.40 6.88
CA GLY A 24 1.34 1.93 6.67
C GLY A 24 0.54 2.83 5.71
N LEU A 25 0.65 4.15 5.86
CA LEU A 25 0.01 5.12 4.96
C LEU A 25 0.56 5.02 3.53
N ALA A 26 1.87 4.87 3.37
CA ALA A 26 2.48 4.71 2.05
C ALA A 26 1.99 3.43 1.34
N LEU A 27 1.89 2.32 2.07
CA LEU A 27 1.33 1.06 1.54
C LEU A 27 -0.15 1.23 1.15
N ALA A 28 -0.96 1.85 2.02
CA ALA A 28 -2.37 2.09 1.74
C ALA A 28 -2.57 2.98 0.50
N ALA A 29 -1.81 4.07 0.39
CA ALA A 29 -1.84 4.96 -0.77
C ALA A 29 -1.41 4.24 -2.06
N GLY A 30 -0.37 3.40 -1.99
CA GLY A 30 0.08 2.59 -3.12
C GLY A 30 -1.01 1.62 -3.62
N ILE A 31 -1.66 0.89 -2.70
CA ILE A 31 -2.76 -0.03 -3.03
C ILE A 31 -3.94 0.73 -3.64
N ALA A 32 -4.36 1.84 -3.01
CA ALA A 32 -5.46 2.66 -3.50
C ALA A 32 -5.17 3.23 -4.90
N GLY A 33 -3.96 3.74 -5.12
CA GLY A 33 -3.52 4.25 -6.41
C GLY A 33 -3.49 3.16 -7.49
N HIS A 34 -2.98 1.97 -7.16
CA HIS A 34 -2.96 0.84 -8.09
C HIS A 34 -4.38 0.39 -8.48
N ALA A 35 -5.28 0.27 -7.50
CA ALA A 35 -6.68 -0.06 -7.76
C ALA A 35 -7.39 1.00 -8.61
N ALA A 36 -7.13 2.29 -8.36
CA ALA A 36 -7.67 3.38 -9.15
C ALA A 36 -7.18 3.32 -10.60
N LEU A 37 -5.88 3.09 -10.82
CA LEU A 37 -5.32 2.94 -12.17
C LEU A 37 -5.88 1.72 -12.89
N GLY A 38 -6.01 0.58 -12.21
CA GLY A 38 -6.63 -0.62 -12.77
C GLY A 38 -8.08 -0.37 -13.18
N THR A 39 -8.84 0.34 -12.35
CA THR A 39 -10.23 0.71 -12.64
C THR A 39 -10.31 1.67 -13.83
N ALA A 40 -9.44 2.69 -13.88
CA ALA A 40 -9.39 3.63 -14.99
C ALA A 40 -9.03 2.93 -16.31
N ALA A 41 -8.06 2.00 -16.29
CA ALA A 41 -7.71 1.19 -17.46
C ALA A 41 -8.88 0.32 -17.92
N ALA A 42 -9.56 -0.37 -17.00
CA ALA A 42 -10.72 -1.19 -17.33
C ALA A 42 -11.85 -0.35 -17.96
N LEU A 43 -12.15 0.82 -17.41
CA LEU A 43 -13.14 1.74 -17.97
C LEU A 43 -12.73 2.26 -19.35
N PHE A 44 -11.46 2.61 -19.53
CA PHE A 44 -10.94 3.06 -20.82
C PHE A 44 -11.14 2.00 -21.91
N PHE A 45 -10.75 0.75 -21.64
CA PHE A 45 -10.96 -0.34 -22.60
C PHE A 45 -12.44 -0.67 -22.80
N TYR A 46 -13.27 -0.62 -21.74
CA TYR A 46 -14.71 -0.79 -21.88
C TYR A 46 -15.31 0.22 -22.87
N VAL A 47 -14.94 1.50 -22.74
CA VAL A 47 -15.40 2.56 -23.66
C VAL A 47 -14.89 2.33 -25.08
N LEU A 48 -13.64 1.88 -25.26
CA LEU A 48 -13.11 1.57 -26.59
C LEU A 48 -13.84 0.39 -27.27
N LEU A 49 -14.26 -0.62 -26.50
CA LEU A 49 -14.88 -1.82 -27.05
C LEU A 49 -16.39 -1.67 -27.26
N PHE A 50 -17.06 -0.92 -26.38
CA PHE A 50 -18.53 -0.87 -26.30
C PHE A 50 -19.11 0.55 -26.31
N GLY A 51 -18.27 1.56 -26.46
CA GLY A 51 -18.71 2.95 -26.65
C GLY A 51 -19.44 3.13 -28.00
N PRO A 52 -20.19 4.24 -28.14
CA PRO A 52 -20.96 4.55 -29.34
C PRO A 52 -20.12 4.67 -30.61
#